data_AF-A0A1E1W2T6-F1
#
_entry.id   AF-A0A1E1W2T6-F1
#
_cell.length_a   1.000
_cell.length_b   1.000
_cell.length_c   1.000
_cell.angle_alpha   90.00
_cell.angle_beta   90.00
_cell.angle_gamma   90.00
#
_symmetry.space_group_name_H-M   'P 1'
#
loop_
_entity.id
_entity.type
_entity.pdbx_description
1 polymer ?
#
loop_
_entity_poly.entity_id
_entity_poly.type
_entity_poly.pdbx_seq_one_letter_code
_entity_poly.pdbx_strand_id
1 'polypeptide(L)'
;APPRPPPPADTDDEGEDIFRRQPHPSQPILVAAHNLHKAVREWSSKDNEIIAAAKRMAILMARLSELVRSDSKGSKRELIATAKAIAEASEEVTRLAKKLAMECTDKRIRTNLLQVCERIPTIGTQLKILSTVKATMLGAQGSEEDQEATEMLVGNAQNLMQSVKETVKAAEGASIKIRTEQGGYKLRWVRRSPWYQI
;
A
#
# COMPACT_ATOMS: atom_id res chain seq x y z
N ALA A 1 27.71 -0.70 30.71
CA ALA A 1 26.97 -1.81 30.05
C ALA A 1 27.55 -2.02 28.66
N PRO A 2 27.71 -3.26 28.18
CA PRO A 2 28.16 -3.48 26.81
C PRO A 2 27.12 -2.94 25.82
N PRO A 3 27.54 -2.39 24.67
CA PRO A 3 26.62 -1.92 23.65
C PRO A 3 25.76 -3.09 23.17
N ARG A 4 24.44 -2.89 23.15
CA ARG A 4 23.49 -3.90 22.69
C ARG A 4 23.83 -4.25 21.24
N PRO A 5 23.87 -5.55 20.87
CA PRO A 5 24.06 -5.94 19.47
C PRO A 5 23.06 -5.20 18.58
N PRO A 6 23.47 -4.75 17.38
CA PRO A 6 22.54 -4.17 16.43
C PRO A 6 21.39 -5.17 16.23
N PRO A 7 20.13 -4.72 16.23
CA PRO A 7 19.02 -5.59 15.91
C PRO A 7 19.31 -6.27 14.57
N PRO A 8 18.95 -7.56 14.41
CA PRO A 8 19.13 -8.26 13.15
C PRO A 8 18.51 -7.42 12.02
N ALA A 9 19.17 -7.37 10.86
CA ALA A 9 18.64 -6.68 9.70
C ALA A 9 17.25 -7.25 9.41
N ASP A 10 16.21 -6.47 9.69
CA ASP A 10 14.85 -6.86 9.37
C ASP A 10 14.78 -6.95 7.84
N THR A 11 14.34 -8.08 7.30
CA THR A 11 14.00 -8.24 5.87
C THR A 11 12.93 -7.24 5.39
N ASP A 12 12.40 -6.42 6.30
CA ASP A 12 11.43 -5.37 6.09
C ASP A 12 12.01 -4.11 5.43
N ASP A 13 13.32 -3.93 5.40
CA ASP A 13 13.96 -2.70 4.86
C ASP A 13 14.21 -2.75 3.34
N GLU A 14 13.97 -3.89 2.68
CA GLU A 14 14.22 -4.03 1.24
C GLU A 14 13.33 -3.10 0.41
N GLY A 15 13.97 -2.18 -0.33
CA GLY A 15 13.28 -1.23 -1.20
C GLY A 15 12.71 0.00 -0.48
N GLU A 16 12.89 0.16 0.83
CA GLU A 16 12.46 1.36 1.57
C GLU A 16 13.33 2.59 1.27
N ASP A 17 14.49 2.41 0.64
CA ASP A 17 15.44 3.47 0.28
C ASP A 17 14.81 4.59 -0.56
N ILE A 18 13.80 4.24 -1.38
CA ILE A 18 13.03 5.19 -2.19
C ILE A 18 12.30 6.25 -1.34
N PHE A 19 12.04 5.97 -0.06
CA PHE A 19 11.35 6.86 0.87
C PHE A 19 12.28 7.68 1.77
N ARG A 20 13.61 7.52 1.65
CA ARG A 20 14.58 8.33 2.42
C ARG A 20 14.48 9.81 2.08
N ARG A 21 14.05 10.15 0.86
CA ARG A 21 13.86 11.53 0.40
C ARG A 21 12.39 11.92 0.54
N GLN A 22 12.15 13.14 1.01
CA GLN A 22 10.78 13.66 1.06
C GLN A 22 10.26 13.92 -0.36
N PRO A 23 9.04 13.47 -0.70
CA PRO A 23 8.47 13.75 -2.02
C PRO A 23 8.19 15.23 -2.21
N HIS A 24 8.44 15.74 -3.41
CA HIS A 24 8.05 17.09 -3.81
C HIS A 24 6.54 17.13 -4.11
N PRO A 25 5.82 18.25 -3.83
CA PRO A 25 4.40 18.39 -4.14
C PRO A 25 4.03 18.14 -5.61
N SER A 26 4.97 18.36 -6.53
CA SER A 26 4.81 18.04 -7.97
C SER A 26 4.80 16.54 -8.29
N GLN A 27 4.96 15.67 -7.30
CA GLN A 27 4.94 14.21 -7.45
C GLN A 27 3.80 13.59 -6.64
N PRO A 28 2.53 13.87 -6.98
CA PRO A 28 1.39 13.50 -6.14
C PRO A 28 1.21 11.99 -5.94
N ILE A 29 1.61 11.15 -6.93
CA ILE A 29 1.62 9.68 -6.78
C ILE A 29 2.67 9.26 -5.73
N LEU A 30 3.87 9.85 -5.76
CA LEU A 30 4.91 9.56 -4.77
C LEU A 30 4.49 10.04 -3.37
N VAL A 31 3.79 11.18 -3.27
CA VAL A 31 3.20 11.64 -2.00
C VAL A 31 2.22 10.62 -1.45
N ALA A 32 1.33 10.06 -2.30
CA ALA A 32 0.40 9.01 -1.89
C ALA A 32 1.12 7.74 -1.40
N ALA A 33 2.13 7.29 -2.14
CA ALA A 33 2.97 6.16 -1.77
C ALA A 33 3.67 6.39 -0.41
N HIS A 34 4.28 7.56 -0.23
CA HIS A 34 4.98 7.94 0.98
C HIS A 34 4.04 8.05 2.19
N ASN A 35 2.80 8.51 2.00
CA ASN A 35 1.79 8.57 3.04
C ASN A 35 1.35 7.17 3.50
N LEU A 36 1.19 6.21 2.58
CA LEU A 36 0.95 4.82 2.96
C LEU A 36 2.16 4.25 3.69
N HIS A 37 3.37 4.41 3.14
CA HIS A 37 4.60 3.93 3.77
C HIS A 37 4.76 4.44 5.20
N LYS A 38 4.58 5.76 5.43
CA LYS A 38 4.62 6.35 6.78
C LYS A 38 3.62 5.72 7.75
N ALA A 39 2.41 5.37 7.28
CA ALA A 39 1.38 4.77 8.12
C ALA A 39 1.69 3.30 8.49
N VAL A 40 2.39 2.57 7.62
CA VAL A 40 2.65 1.13 7.83
C VAL A 40 4.06 0.83 8.33
N ARG A 41 5.02 1.75 8.16
CA ARG A 41 6.43 1.54 8.55
C ARG A 41 6.63 1.35 10.04
N GLU A 42 5.71 1.85 10.86
CA GLU A 42 5.80 1.72 12.32
C GLU A 42 5.53 0.29 12.79
N TRP A 43 4.97 -0.56 11.93
CA TRP A 43 4.63 -1.95 12.22
C TRP A 43 5.64 -2.91 11.61
N SER A 44 6.00 -3.97 12.36
CA SER A 44 6.77 -5.10 11.83
C SER A 44 5.90 -5.92 10.86
N SER A 45 6.47 -6.40 9.76
CA SER A 45 5.78 -7.32 8.84
C SER A 45 5.82 -8.76 9.31
N LYS A 46 6.63 -9.08 10.34
CA LYS A 46 6.78 -10.43 10.86
C LYS A 46 5.44 -10.93 11.41
N ASP A 47 4.95 -12.03 10.84
CA ASP A 47 3.65 -12.63 11.14
C ASP A 47 2.47 -11.66 10.87
N ASN A 48 2.64 -10.70 9.94
CA ASN A 48 1.60 -9.75 9.55
C ASN A 48 1.61 -9.50 8.03
N GLU A 49 0.93 -10.37 7.31
CA GLU A 49 0.84 -10.32 5.84
C GLU A 49 0.14 -9.06 5.32
N ILE A 50 -0.75 -8.43 6.12
CA ILE A 50 -1.40 -7.16 5.76
C ILE A 50 -0.36 -6.04 5.69
N ILE A 51 0.50 -5.94 6.71
CA ILE A 51 1.59 -4.96 6.74
C ILE A 51 2.60 -5.24 5.63
N ALA A 52 2.97 -6.50 5.41
CA ALA A 52 3.88 -6.88 4.33
C ALA A 52 3.32 -6.49 2.95
N ALA A 53 2.04 -6.77 2.68
CA ALA A 53 1.40 -6.38 1.44
C ALA A 53 1.32 -4.84 1.29
N ALA A 54 0.94 -4.12 2.34
CA ALA A 54 0.84 -2.66 2.29
C ALA A 54 2.20 -1.96 2.10
N LYS A 55 3.29 -2.47 2.71
CA LYS A 55 4.66 -1.99 2.44
C LYS A 55 5.05 -2.18 0.98
N ARG A 56 4.82 -3.39 0.44
CA ARG A 56 5.05 -3.67 -1.00
C ARG A 56 4.25 -2.74 -1.90
N MET A 57 2.97 -2.49 -1.59
CA MET A 57 2.14 -1.55 -2.34
C MET A 57 2.73 -0.14 -2.36
N ALA A 58 3.24 0.35 -1.22
CA ALA A 58 3.86 1.66 -1.18
C ALA A 58 5.09 1.73 -2.09
N ILE A 59 6.00 0.74 -2.02
CA ILE A 59 7.21 0.69 -2.86
C ILE A 59 6.83 0.64 -4.34
N LEU A 60 5.89 -0.23 -4.71
CA LEU A 60 5.41 -0.33 -6.10
C LEU A 60 4.74 0.97 -6.58
N MET A 61 3.99 1.65 -5.72
CA MET A 61 3.36 2.94 -6.06
C MET A 61 4.40 4.05 -6.23
N ALA A 62 5.47 4.04 -5.45
CA ALA A 62 6.60 4.95 -5.64
C ALA A 62 7.28 4.69 -7.00
N ARG A 63 7.50 3.42 -7.36
CA ARG A 63 8.01 3.04 -8.68
C ARG A 63 7.06 3.44 -9.81
N LEU A 64 5.76 3.29 -9.64
CA LEU A 64 4.75 3.75 -10.60
C LEU A 64 4.90 5.26 -10.85
N SER A 65 5.14 6.06 -9.79
CA SER A 65 5.35 7.50 -9.91
C SER A 65 6.56 7.85 -10.80
N GLU A 66 7.65 7.08 -10.70
CA GLU A 66 8.83 7.26 -11.57
C GLU A 66 8.50 6.94 -13.03
N LEU A 67 7.80 5.84 -13.27
CA LEU A 67 7.47 5.33 -14.60
C LEU A 67 6.50 6.24 -15.35
N VAL A 68 5.52 6.83 -14.67
CA VAL A 68 4.55 7.79 -15.26
C VAL A 68 5.24 9.01 -15.87
N ARG A 69 6.42 9.37 -15.38
CA ARG A 69 7.23 10.50 -15.87
C ARG A 69 8.31 10.10 -16.88
N SER A 70 8.57 8.80 -17.06
CA SER A 70 9.63 8.32 -17.93
C SER A 70 9.12 8.06 -19.34
N ASP A 71 9.73 8.70 -20.34
CA ASP A 71 9.41 8.51 -21.76
C ASP A 71 10.30 7.45 -22.47
N SER A 72 10.85 6.50 -21.70
CA SER A 72 11.63 5.42 -22.31
C SER A 72 10.72 4.33 -22.89
N LYS A 73 11.08 3.71 -24.03
CA LYS A 73 10.27 2.60 -24.60
C LYS A 73 10.04 1.44 -23.62
N GLY A 74 10.94 1.21 -22.67
CA GLY A 74 10.79 0.21 -21.60
C GLY A 74 9.75 0.60 -20.53
N SER A 75 9.52 1.90 -20.31
CA SER A 75 8.64 2.39 -19.24
C SER A 75 7.18 2.00 -19.45
N LYS A 76 6.69 1.90 -20.71
CA LYS A 76 5.31 1.48 -21.00
C LYS A 76 5.00 0.08 -20.44
N ARG A 77 5.88 -0.88 -20.73
CA ARG A 77 5.72 -2.27 -20.27
C ARG A 77 5.89 -2.35 -18.76
N GLU A 78 6.88 -1.66 -18.20
CA GLU A 78 7.10 -1.61 -16.75
C GLU A 78 5.95 -0.94 -16.01
N LEU A 79 5.34 0.11 -16.56
CA LEU A 79 4.20 0.82 -15.96
C LEU A 79 3.00 -0.12 -15.80
N ILE A 80 2.66 -0.84 -16.88
CA ILE A 80 1.56 -1.81 -16.87
C ILE A 80 1.87 -2.96 -15.91
N ALA A 81 3.09 -3.48 -15.91
CA ALA A 81 3.50 -4.55 -14.99
C ALA A 81 3.43 -4.11 -13.52
N THR A 82 3.89 -2.90 -13.22
CA THR A 82 3.85 -2.31 -11.88
C THR A 82 2.40 -2.10 -11.41
N ALA A 83 1.52 -1.61 -12.28
CA ALA A 83 0.10 -1.45 -11.96
C ALA A 83 -0.59 -2.78 -11.64
N LYS A 84 -0.25 -3.86 -12.36
CA LYS A 84 -0.74 -5.22 -12.08
C LYS A 84 -0.25 -5.71 -10.71
N ALA A 85 1.04 -5.55 -10.41
CA ALA A 85 1.60 -5.93 -9.12
C ALA A 85 0.97 -5.16 -7.95
N ILE A 86 0.66 -3.87 -8.12
CA ILE A 86 -0.08 -3.07 -7.13
C ILE A 86 -1.49 -3.65 -6.94
N ALA A 87 -2.19 -3.96 -8.03
CA ALA A 87 -3.54 -4.52 -7.95
C ALA A 87 -3.56 -5.88 -7.24
N GLU A 88 -2.63 -6.78 -7.56
CA GLU A 88 -2.48 -8.08 -6.90
C GLU A 88 -2.19 -7.93 -5.39
N ALA A 89 -1.27 -7.03 -5.02
CA ALA A 89 -0.99 -6.75 -3.62
C ALA A 89 -2.21 -6.13 -2.90
N SER A 90 -3.03 -5.33 -3.60
CA SER A 90 -4.27 -4.76 -3.05
C SER A 90 -5.35 -5.81 -2.82
N GLU A 91 -5.47 -6.78 -3.73
CA GLU A 91 -6.38 -7.93 -3.60
C GLU A 91 -6.00 -8.78 -2.39
N GLU A 92 -4.70 -8.97 -2.16
CA GLU A 92 -4.18 -9.67 -0.99
C GLU A 92 -4.55 -8.95 0.32
N VAL A 93 -4.39 -7.62 0.39
CA VAL A 93 -4.84 -6.82 1.54
C VAL A 93 -6.34 -7.03 1.79
N THR A 94 -7.17 -6.97 0.74
CA THR A 94 -8.62 -7.18 0.87
C THR A 94 -8.95 -8.59 1.35
N ARG A 95 -8.28 -9.62 0.82
CA ARG A 95 -8.50 -11.02 1.19
C ARG A 95 -8.18 -11.25 2.67
N LEU A 96 -7.03 -10.77 3.13
CA LEU A 96 -6.59 -10.90 4.52
C LEU A 96 -7.49 -10.10 5.47
N ALA A 97 -7.93 -8.90 5.08
CA ALA A 97 -8.87 -8.09 5.86
C ALA A 97 -10.22 -8.78 6.01
N LYS A 98 -10.76 -9.38 4.95
CA LYS A 98 -12.00 -10.17 5.01
C LYS A 98 -11.85 -11.39 5.92
N LYS A 99 -10.70 -12.09 5.85
CA LYS A 99 -10.40 -13.22 6.75
C LYS A 99 -10.41 -12.79 8.22
N LEU A 100 -9.74 -11.67 8.53
CA LEU A 100 -9.74 -11.11 9.88
C LEU A 100 -11.15 -10.70 10.34
N ALA A 101 -11.94 -10.12 9.44
CA ALA A 101 -13.31 -9.72 9.74
C ALA A 101 -14.20 -10.92 10.15
N MET A 102 -13.99 -12.10 9.54
CA MET A 102 -14.73 -13.32 9.91
C MET A 102 -14.41 -13.80 11.34
N GLU A 103 -13.17 -13.60 11.79
CA GLU A 103 -12.74 -13.94 13.15
C GLU A 103 -13.12 -12.89 14.20
N CYS A 104 -13.55 -11.69 13.77
CA CYS A 104 -13.90 -10.59 14.66
C CYS A 104 -15.27 -10.84 15.33
N THR A 105 -15.26 -10.80 16.66
CA THR A 105 -16.44 -11.01 17.51
C THR A 105 -17.30 -9.75 17.64
N ASP A 106 -16.69 -8.57 17.52
CA ASP A 106 -17.40 -7.29 17.58
C ASP A 106 -18.06 -6.97 16.23
N LYS A 107 -19.40 -6.91 16.21
CA LYS A 107 -20.19 -6.67 15.00
C LYS A 107 -19.87 -5.31 14.37
N ARG A 108 -19.69 -4.26 15.16
CA ARG A 108 -19.46 -2.89 14.65
C ARG A 108 -18.09 -2.80 14.00
N ILE A 109 -17.07 -3.33 14.66
CA ILE A 109 -15.70 -3.34 14.13
C ILE A 109 -15.61 -4.20 12.87
N ARG A 110 -16.25 -5.38 12.88
CA ARG A 110 -16.36 -6.25 11.69
C ARG A 110 -17.00 -5.54 10.50
N THR A 111 -18.15 -4.90 10.68
CA THR A 111 -18.84 -4.17 9.60
C THR A 111 -17.97 -3.05 9.06
N ASN A 112 -17.31 -2.28 9.94
CA ASN A 112 -16.41 -1.21 9.52
C ASN A 112 -15.25 -1.75 8.68
N LEU A 113 -14.58 -2.84 9.12
CA LEU A 113 -13.49 -3.46 8.37
C LEU A 113 -13.94 -3.95 6.97
N LEU A 114 -15.11 -4.58 6.89
CA LEU A 114 -15.66 -5.02 5.60
C LEU A 114 -15.94 -3.84 4.66
N GLN A 115 -16.58 -2.78 5.16
CA GLN A 115 -16.93 -1.59 4.38
C GLN A 115 -15.69 -0.86 3.85
N VAL A 116 -14.63 -0.72 4.65
CA VAL A 116 -13.42 -0.02 4.18
C VAL A 116 -12.63 -0.86 3.17
N CYS A 117 -12.64 -2.19 3.27
CA CYS A 117 -11.85 -3.05 2.38
C CYS A 117 -12.58 -3.43 1.07
N GLU A 118 -13.92 -3.32 1.00
CA GLU A 118 -14.70 -3.71 -0.19
C GLU A 118 -14.52 -2.80 -1.41
N ARG A 119 -14.08 -1.56 -1.18
CA ARG A 119 -13.80 -0.57 -2.22
C ARG A 119 -12.46 -0.79 -2.93
N ILE A 120 -11.51 -1.47 -2.29
CA ILE A 120 -10.15 -1.68 -2.82
C ILE A 120 -10.15 -2.41 -4.18
N PRO A 121 -10.86 -3.53 -4.40
CA PRO A 121 -10.83 -4.25 -5.67
C PRO A 121 -11.28 -3.40 -6.87
N THR A 122 -12.30 -2.55 -6.69
CA THR A 122 -12.78 -1.64 -7.73
C THR A 122 -11.72 -0.62 -8.09
N ILE A 123 -11.09 0.01 -7.08
CA ILE A 123 -10.04 1.01 -7.30
C ILE A 123 -8.81 0.36 -7.96
N GLY A 124 -8.42 -0.85 -7.55
CA GLY A 124 -7.31 -1.60 -8.14
C GLY A 124 -7.57 -2.00 -9.60
N THR A 125 -8.82 -2.32 -9.96
CA THR A 125 -9.21 -2.55 -11.37
C THR A 125 -9.08 -1.28 -12.19
N GLN A 126 -9.56 -0.15 -11.67
CA GLN A 126 -9.41 1.15 -12.32
C GLN A 126 -7.92 1.52 -12.50
N LEU A 127 -7.05 1.23 -11.52
CA LEU A 127 -5.62 1.46 -11.63
C LEU A 127 -5.01 0.77 -12.85
N LYS A 128 -5.37 -0.50 -13.09
CA LYS A 128 -4.90 -1.28 -14.25
C LYS A 128 -5.32 -0.63 -15.57
N ILE A 129 -6.57 -0.16 -15.65
CA ILE A 129 -7.13 0.51 -16.83
C ILE A 129 -6.41 1.84 -17.08
N LEU A 130 -6.38 2.72 -16.08
CA LEU A 130 -5.78 4.05 -16.18
C LEU A 130 -4.27 3.98 -16.46
N SER A 131 -3.56 3.00 -15.91
CA SER A 131 -2.14 2.79 -16.21
C SER A 131 -1.91 2.34 -17.66
N THR A 132 -2.86 1.57 -18.23
CA THR A 132 -2.81 1.19 -19.64
C THR A 132 -3.07 2.41 -20.54
N VAL A 133 -4.05 3.25 -20.20
CA VAL A 133 -4.31 4.53 -20.90
C VAL A 133 -3.10 5.44 -20.83
N LYS A 134 -2.49 5.64 -19.65
CA LYS A 134 -1.26 6.43 -19.55
C LYS A 134 -0.11 5.83 -20.37
N ALA A 135 0.04 4.51 -20.40
CA ALA A 135 1.08 3.85 -21.20
C ALA A 135 0.94 4.12 -22.71
N THR A 136 -0.29 4.22 -23.23
CA THR A 136 -0.50 4.58 -24.64
C THR A 136 -0.13 6.04 -24.92
N MET A 137 -0.33 6.93 -23.95
CA MET A 137 -0.04 8.38 -24.05
C MET A 137 1.42 8.75 -23.84
N LEU A 138 2.27 7.86 -23.31
CA LEU A 138 3.69 8.15 -23.14
C LEU A 138 4.40 8.54 -24.46
N GLY A 139 3.91 8.16 -25.64
CA GLY A 139 4.49 8.62 -26.92
C GLY A 139 4.07 10.03 -27.38
N ALA A 140 3.19 10.69 -26.62
CA ALA A 140 2.63 12.01 -26.89
C ALA A 140 2.63 12.86 -25.61
N GLN A 141 3.69 12.76 -24.80
CA GLN A 141 3.78 13.51 -23.54
C GLN A 141 3.57 15.02 -23.75
N GLY A 142 2.80 15.62 -22.85
CA GLY A 142 2.48 17.06 -22.89
C GLY A 142 1.25 17.43 -23.71
N SER A 143 0.54 16.48 -24.32
CA SER A 143 -0.82 16.73 -24.83
C SER A 143 -1.82 16.92 -23.68
N GLU A 144 -2.95 17.58 -23.96
CA GLU A 144 -4.05 17.71 -23.00
C GLU A 144 -4.55 16.33 -22.56
N GLU A 145 -4.65 15.38 -23.49
CA GLU A 145 -5.04 14.00 -23.21
C GLU A 145 -4.06 13.28 -22.27
N ASP A 146 -2.75 13.52 -22.41
CA ASP A 146 -1.73 12.95 -21.52
C ASP A 146 -1.83 13.55 -20.11
N GLN A 147 -2.12 14.84 -20.02
CA GLN A 147 -2.32 15.54 -18.75
C GLN A 147 -3.57 15.02 -18.03
N GLU A 148 -4.71 14.90 -18.73
CA GLU A 148 -5.94 14.33 -18.17
C GLU A 148 -5.76 12.86 -17.72
N ALA A 149 -5.09 12.04 -18.55
CA ALA A 149 -4.77 10.66 -18.18
C ALA A 149 -3.90 10.58 -16.91
N THR A 150 -2.97 11.52 -16.77
CA THR A 150 -2.13 11.64 -15.57
C THR A 150 -2.95 12.01 -14.35
N GLU A 151 -3.85 13.00 -14.46
CA GLU A 151 -4.70 13.46 -13.36
C GLU A 151 -5.65 12.37 -12.86
N MET A 152 -6.28 11.63 -13.77
CA MET A 152 -7.12 10.48 -13.42
C MET A 152 -6.31 9.42 -12.68
N LEU A 153 -5.09 9.11 -13.16
CA LEU A 153 -4.21 8.14 -12.51
C LEU A 153 -3.78 8.59 -11.11
N VAL A 154 -3.51 9.90 -10.93
CA VAL A 154 -3.19 10.50 -9.64
C VAL A 154 -4.34 10.32 -8.66
N GLY A 155 -5.57 10.69 -9.05
CA GLY A 155 -6.75 10.55 -8.18
C GLY A 155 -7.01 9.10 -7.79
N ASN A 156 -6.86 8.17 -8.73
CA ASN A 156 -7.00 6.74 -8.46
C ASN A 156 -5.93 6.23 -7.48
N ALA A 157 -4.65 6.59 -7.70
CA ALA A 157 -3.55 6.20 -6.83
C ALA A 157 -3.75 6.71 -5.39
N GLN A 158 -4.16 7.97 -5.22
CA GLN A 158 -4.46 8.56 -3.92
C GLN A 158 -5.59 7.80 -3.20
N ASN A 159 -6.70 7.53 -3.91
CA ASN A 159 -7.82 6.78 -3.37
C ASN A 159 -7.44 5.37 -2.95
N LEU A 160 -6.59 4.69 -3.73
CA LEU A 160 -6.13 3.34 -3.41
C LEU A 160 -5.27 3.34 -2.14
N MET A 161 -4.24 4.19 -2.09
CA MET A 161 -3.34 4.27 -0.93
C MET A 161 -4.09 4.65 0.35
N GLN A 162 -5.07 5.56 0.24
CA GLN A 162 -5.92 5.95 1.36
C GLN A 162 -6.82 4.79 1.83
N SER A 163 -7.46 4.06 0.90
CA SER A 163 -8.32 2.92 1.24
C SER A 163 -7.54 1.78 1.92
N VAL A 164 -6.31 1.52 1.46
CA VAL A 164 -5.41 0.54 2.07
C VAL A 164 -5.00 1.00 3.48
N LYS A 165 -4.63 2.27 3.65
CA LYS A 165 -4.28 2.84 4.96
C LYS A 165 -5.44 2.71 5.96
N GLU A 166 -6.66 3.03 5.55
CA GLU A 166 -7.86 2.87 6.38
C GLU A 166 -8.12 1.40 6.74
N THR A 167 -7.91 0.49 5.79
CA THR A 167 -8.05 -0.96 6.00
C THR A 167 -7.03 -1.48 7.00
N VAL A 168 -5.76 -1.06 6.93
CA VAL A 168 -4.72 -1.43 7.91
C VAL A 168 -5.13 -0.98 9.31
N LYS A 169 -5.59 0.27 9.47
CA LYS A 169 -6.04 0.81 10.76
C LYS A 169 -7.26 0.07 11.30
N ALA A 170 -8.22 -0.26 10.44
CA ALA A 170 -9.39 -1.04 10.85
C ALA A 170 -9.01 -2.49 11.23
N ALA A 171 -8.04 -3.08 10.53
CA ALA A 171 -7.54 -4.42 10.81
C ALA A 171 -6.78 -4.48 12.16
N GLU A 172 -6.00 -3.45 12.49
CA GLU A 172 -5.38 -3.31 13.81
C GLU A 172 -6.44 -3.39 14.92
N GLY A 173 -7.50 -2.57 14.82
CA GLY A 173 -8.58 -2.57 15.81
C GLY A 173 -9.35 -3.90 15.87
N ALA A 174 -9.59 -4.53 14.73
CA ALA A 174 -10.27 -5.83 14.65
C ALA A 174 -9.46 -6.97 15.28
N SER A 175 -8.12 -6.91 15.18
CA SER A 175 -7.22 -7.95 15.72
C SER A 175 -7.29 -8.11 17.24
N ILE A 176 -7.68 -7.05 17.96
CA ILE A 176 -7.87 -7.07 19.41
C ILE A 176 -9.15 -7.82 19.80
N LYS A 177 -10.11 -7.95 18.87
CA LYS A 177 -11.46 -8.50 19.10
C LYS A 177 -11.69 -9.81 18.35
N ILE A 178 -10.65 -10.64 18.21
CA ILE A 178 -10.73 -11.96 17.57
C ILE A 178 -11.27 -13.02 18.53
N ARG A 179 -11.87 -14.09 17.98
CA ARG A 179 -12.22 -15.29 18.75
C ARG A 179 -10.95 -15.93 19.36
N THR A 180 -11.00 -16.27 20.64
CA THR A 180 -9.85 -16.74 21.42
C THR A 180 -9.54 -18.23 21.23
N GLU A 181 -10.17 -18.91 20.26
CA GLU A 181 -9.97 -20.34 20.05
C GLU A 181 -8.54 -20.65 19.59
N GLN A 182 -7.98 -21.77 20.09
CA GLN A 182 -6.63 -22.21 19.76
C GLN A 182 -6.52 -22.49 18.26
N GLY A 183 -5.65 -21.73 17.56
CA GLY A 183 -5.42 -21.89 16.11
C GLY A 183 -6.09 -20.87 15.20
N GLY A 184 -6.85 -19.91 15.74
CA GLY A 184 -7.45 -18.82 14.96
C GLY A 184 -6.41 -17.96 14.22
N TYR A 185 -6.79 -17.43 13.07
CA TYR A 185 -5.95 -16.55 12.25
C TYR A 185 -5.58 -15.28 13.03
N LYS A 186 -4.29 -15.14 13.38
CA LYS A 186 -3.76 -14.05 14.20
C LYS A 186 -2.72 -13.25 13.42
N LEU A 187 -2.97 -11.96 13.27
CA LEU A 187 -1.98 -10.99 12.78
C LEU A 187 -1.23 -10.41 13.98
N ARG A 188 0.09 -10.29 13.85
CA ARG A 188 0.95 -9.73 14.89
C ARG A 188 1.12 -8.22 14.70
N TRP A 189 0.67 -7.43 15.66
CA TRP A 189 0.81 -5.97 15.65
C TRP A 189 1.88 -5.54 16.64
N VAL A 190 3.12 -5.39 16.16
CA VAL A 190 4.27 -5.00 16.98
C VAL A 190 4.91 -3.75 16.37
N ARG A 191 5.14 -2.74 17.21
CA ARG A 191 5.82 -1.49 16.85
C ARG A 191 7.32 -1.73 16.61
N ARG A 192 7.89 -1.17 15.55
CA ARG A 192 9.34 -1.24 15.24
C ARG A 192 10.16 -0.33 16.15
N SER A 193 9.66 0.88 16.42
CA SER A 193 10.31 1.83 17.33
C SER A 193 9.59 1.86 18.68
N PRO A 194 10.32 1.94 19.80
CA PRO A 194 9.71 2.12 21.12
C PRO A 194 8.88 3.41 21.17
N TRP A 195 7.76 3.37 21.89
CA TRP A 195 6.79 4.48 21.99
C TRP A 195 7.35 5.80 22.53
N TYR A 196 8.54 5.79 23.13
CA TYR A 196 9.22 6.95 23.70
C TYR A 196 10.23 7.64 22.75
N GLN A 197 10.34 7.16 21.50
CA GLN A 197 11.19 7.78 20.47
C GLN A 197 10.39 8.52 19.38
N ILE A 198 9.10 8.79 19.65
CA ILE A 198 8.18 9.53 18.75
C ILE A 198 8.16 11.00 19.14
#